data_AF-X1AXQ8-F1
#
_entry.id   AF-X1AXQ8-F1
#
_cell.length_a   1.000
_cell.length_b   1.000
_cell.length_c   1.000
_cell.angle_alpha   90.00
_cell.angle_beta   90.00
_cell.angle_gamma   90.00
#
_symmetry.space_group_name_H-M   'P 1'
#
loop_
_entity.id
_entity.type
_entity.pdbx_description
1 polymer ?
#
loop_
_entity_poly.entity_id
_entity_poly.type
_entity_poly.pdbx_seq_one_letter_code
_entity_poly.pdbx_strand_id
1 'polypeptide(L)'
;MAKAKGDIILRDRLQFTLDATGNRTVNYGRIDLSDYVNVVRDQGLQVKEITYQLRKVGTTATSAFDPVLGDSTTSFANMVVFATTTAYEDATDVGIASPNVLNNYTLTTTRETNLDGSQLWENQERFRGVYDLHPDGYTLVTDLLIGIAASNCTKYQSETVEIDIMMIAEPRKVNKEDLERMVAQAND
;
A
#
# COMPACT_ATOMS: atom_id res chain seq x y z
N MET A 1 5.79 20.04 -4.43
CA MET A 1 5.35 18.80 -5.13
C MET A 1 5.80 18.90 -6.59
N ALA A 2 7.00 18.58 -7.04
CA ALA A 2 8.22 17.97 -6.51
C ALA A 2 8.88 18.67 -5.30
N LYS A 3 9.75 17.97 -4.56
CA LYS A 3 10.67 18.56 -3.56
C LYS A 3 11.95 19.08 -4.25
N ALA A 4 12.36 18.50 -5.39
CA ALA A 4 13.53 18.91 -6.16
C ALA A 4 13.25 19.01 -7.68
N LYS A 5 14.14 19.68 -8.43
CA LYS A 5 13.98 19.94 -9.89
C LYS A 5 13.98 18.66 -10.76
N GLY A 6 14.29 17.49 -10.20
CA GLY A 6 14.38 16.20 -10.88
C GLY A 6 13.33 15.17 -10.48
N ASP A 7 12.40 15.49 -9.56
CA ASP A 7 11.44 14.48 -9.12
C ASP A 7 10.37 14.21 -10.20
N ILE A 8 10.12 12.93 -10.42
CA ILE A 8 8.97 12.42 -11.16
C ILE A 8 7.84 12.08 -10.19
N ILE A 9 6.61 12.32 -10.63
CA ILE A 9 5.41 11.92 -9.89
C ILE A 9 4.69 10.87 -10.72
N LEU A 10 4.69 9.65 -10.24
CA LEU A 10 3.98 8.52 -10.82
C LEU A 10 2.67 8.33 -10.08
N ARG A 11 1.60 8.08 -10.83
CA ARG A 11 0.26 7.85 -10.28
C ARG A 11 -0.33 6.65 -10.96
N ASP A 12 -0.95 5.80 -10.17
CA ASP A 12 -1.64 4.62 -10.66
C ASP A 12 -2.86 4.32 -9.79
N ARG A 13 -3.70 3.40 -10.25
CA ARG A 13 -4.89 2.97 -9.55
C ARG A 13 -5.02 1.46 -9.59
N LEU A 14 -5.19 0.87 -8.41
CA LEU A 14 -5.53 -0.54 -8.26
C LEU A 14 -7.01 -0.69 -7.95
N GLN A 15 -7.72 -1.52 -8.72
CA GLN A 15 -9.10 -1.92 -8.43
C GLN A 15 -9.13 -3.37 -7.95
N PHE A 16 -9.89 -3.65 -6.89
CA PHE A 16 -10.08 -5.00 -6.37
C PHE A 16 -11.51 -5.19 -5.88
N THR A 17 -12.00 -6.43 -6.00
CA THR A 17 -13.36 -6.80 -5.58
C THR A 17 -13.27 -7.69 -4.36
N LEU A 18 -14.03 -7.37 -3.32
CA LEU A 18 -14.16 -8.22 -2.15
C LEU A 18 -15.10 -9.39 -2.46
N ASP A 19 -14.88 -10.54 -1.82
CA ASP A 19 -15.79 -11.67 -1.97
C ASP A 19 -17.12 -11.47 -1.22
N ALA A 20 -18.00 -12.47 -1.26
CA ALA A 20 -19.30 -12.45 -0.61
C ALA A 20 -19.22 -12.37 0.93
N THR A 21 -18.05 -12.59 1.52
CA THR A 21 -17.78 -12.48 2.96
C THR A 21 -17.01 -11.22 3.33
N GLY A 22 -16.76 -10.33 2.35
CA GLY A 22 -15.96 -9.11 2.57
C GLY A 22 -14.46 -9.39 2.70
N ASN A 23 -13.99 -10.55 2.24
CA ASN A 23 -12.59 -10.95 2.29
C ASN A 23 -11.90 -10.76 0.93
N ARG A 24 -10.59 -10.59 0.99
CA ARG A 24 -9.72 -10.58 -0.19
C ARG A 24 -8.34 -11.07 0.22
N THR A 25 -7.97 -12.25 -0.28
CA THR A 25 -6.57 -12.70 -0.30
C THR A 25 -5.72 -11.69 -1.07
N VAL A 26 -4.43 -11.64 -0.74
CA VAL A 26 -3.44 -10.77 -1.38
C VAL A 26 -3.68 -10.66 -2.89
N ASN A 27 -3.90 -9.42 -3.32
CA ASN A 27 -3.96 -9.04 -4.72
C ASN A 27 -2.89 -8.00 -4.99
N TYR A 28 -2.17 -8.16 -6.10
CA TYR A 28 -1.08 -7.27 -6.47
C TYR A 28 -1.44 -6.43 -7.70
N GLY A 29 -1.26 -5.12 -7.55
CA GLY A 29 -0.98 -4.23 -8.67
C GLY A 29 0.53 -4.13 -8.89
N ARG A 30 0.94 -3.81 -10.11
CA ARG A 30 2.35 -3.57 -10.46
C ARG A 30 2.47 -2.18 -11.06
N ILE A 31 3.31 -1.36 -10.45
CA ILE A 31 3.76 -0.10 -11.05
C ILE A 31 4.97 -0.47 -11.92
N ASP A 32 4.78 -0.40 -13.23
CA ASP A 32 5.84 -0.63 -14.21
C ASP A 32 6.85 0.53 -14.17
N LEU A 33 8.10 0.21 -13.82
CA LEU A 33 9.19 1.18 -13.71
C LEU A 33 10.26 0.91 -14.78
N SER A 34 10.01 0.05 -15.76
CA SER A 34 10.99 -0.39 -16.76
C SER A 34 11.62 0.74 -17.59
N ASP A 35 10.92 1.87 -17.74
CA ASP A 35 11.46 3.08 -18.38
C ASP A 35 12.49 3.82 -17.50
N TYR A 36 12.49 3.57 -16.19
CA TYR A 36 13.29 4.29 -15.19
C TYR A 36 14.34 3.40 -14.50
N VAL A 37 14.10 2.08 -14.42
CA VAL A 37 15.01 1.12 -13.80
C VAL A 37 15.58 0.16 -14.83
N ASN A 38 16.90 0.03 -14.87
CA ASN A 38 17.58 -0.89 -15.75
C ASN A 38 18.94 -1.29 -15.18
N VAL A 39 19.03 -2.53 -14.72
CA VAL A 39 20.25 -3.08 -14.09
C VAL A 39 21.43 -3.19 -15.05
N VAL A 40 21.18 -3.34 -16.36
CA VAL A 40 22.24 -3.42 -17.38
C VAL A 40 22.80 -2.04 -17.71
N ARG A 41 22.01 -0.98 -17.51
CA ARG A 41 22.39 0.41 -17.80
C ARG A 41 22.72 1.21 -16.55
N ASP A 42 22.83 0.57 -15.38
CA ASP A 42 23.08 1.20 -14.08
C ASP A 42 22.02 2.27 -13.72
N GLN A 43 20.78 2.07 -14.15
CA GLN A 43 19.67 2.99 -13.90
C GLN A 43 18.81 2.48 -12.76
N GLY A 44 18.54 3.34 -11.78
CA GLY A 44 17.62 3.07 -10.70
C GLY A 44 16.73 4.28 -10.43
N LEU A 45 15.71 4.04 -9.62
CA LEU A 45 14.75 5.04 -9.24
C LEU A 45 14.74 5.19 -7.73
N GLN A 46 14.95 6.40 -7.26
CA GLN A 46 14.96 6.68 -5.83
C GLN A 46 13.60 7.16 -5.36
N VAL A 47 12.88 6.28 -4.65
CA VAL A 47 11.54 6.52 -4.14
C VAL A 47 11.60 7.27 -2.83
N LYS A 48 11.06 8.49 -2.84
CA LYS A 48 11.05 9.39 -1.68
C LYS A 48 9.78 9.25 -0.87
N GLU A 49 8.65 9.04 -1.54
CA GLU A 49 7.36 8.98 -0.89
C GLU A 49 6.39 8.13 -1.71
N ILE A 50 5.59 7.33 -1.02
CA ILE A 50 4.43 6.63 -1.59
C ILE A 50 3.24 6.93 -0.69
N THR A 51 2.17 7.45 -1.28
CA THR A 51 0.92 7.77 -0.59
C THR A 51 -0.24 7.01 -1.21
N TYR A 52 -1.26 6.74 -0.40
CA TYR A 52 -2.44 5.98 -0.77
C TYR A 52 -3.70 6.78 -0.47
N GLN A 53 -4.70 6.60 -1.31
CA GLN A 53 -6.06 7.00 -1.01
C GLN A 53 -7.01 5.85 -1.35
N LEU A 54 -7.67 5.30 -0.34
CA LEU A 54 -8.79 4.39 -0.53
C LEU A 54 -10.00 5.16 -1.06
N ARG A 55 -10.71 4.54 -1.99
CA ARG A 55 -11.94 5.08 -2.57
C ARG A 55 -12.89 3.97 -2.98
N LYS A 56 -14.16 4.33 -3.11
CA LYS A 56 -15.17 3.48 -3.74
C LYS A 56 -15.84 4.29 -4.84
N VAL A 57 -15.92 3.74 -6.04
CA VAL A 57 -16.69 4.37 -7.13
C VAL A 57 -18.17 4.11 -6.85
N GLY A 58 -18.96 5.17 -6.68
CA GLY A 58 -20.35 5.02 -6.24
C GLY A 58 -21.09 6.35 -6.06
N THR A 59 -22.33 6.24 -5.56
CA THR A 59 -23.41 7.24 -5.62
C THR A 59 -23.25 8.50 -4.77
N THR A 60 -22.14 8.66 -4.06
CA THR A 60 -21.88 9.83 -3.20
C THR A 60 -21.12 10.92 -3.94
N ALA A 61 -21.40 12.19 -3.61
CA ALA A 61 -20.79 13.35 -4.27
C ALA A 61 -19.31 13.61 -3.89
N THR A 62 -18.72 12.80 -3.01
CA THR A 62 -17.35 12.98 -2.51
C THR A 62 -16.50 11.72 -2.73
N SER A 63 -15.18 11.89 -2.81
CA SER A 63 -14.19 10.82 -2.90
C SER A 63 -13.76 10.25 -1.54
N ALA A 64 -14.48 10.63 -0.47
CA ALA A 64 -14.19 10.15 0.88
C ALA A 64 -14.61 8.69 1.00
N PHE A 65 -13.66 7.83 1.39
CA PHE A 65 -13.96 6.45 1.74
C PHE A 65 -14.56 6.41 3.15
N ASP A 66 -15.64 5.66 3.32
CA ASP A 66 -16.26 5.50 4.62
C ASP A 66 -15.41 4.51 5.45
N PRO A 67 -14.82 4.96 6.58
CA PRO A 67 -13.83 4.18 7.30
C PRO A 67 -14.43 3.01 8.09
N VAL A 68 -15.76 2.91 8.20
CA VAL A 68 -16.43 1.75 8.84
C VAL A 68 -16.44 0.61 7.83
N LEU A 69 -15.62 -0.42 8.06
CA LEU A 69 -15.44 -1.55 7.14
C LEU A 69 -16.45 -2.70 7.31
N GLY A 70 -16.98 -2.87 8.53
CA GLY A 70 -17.87 -3.97 8.90
C GLY A 70 -19.35 -3.58 9.00
N ASP A 71 -20.21 -4.59 8.94
CA ASP A 71 -21.65 -4.49 9.24
C ASP A 71 -21.97 -4.78 10.73
N SER A 72 -23.25 -4.66 11.09
CA SER A 72 -23.75 -4.88 12.46
C SER A 72 -23.50 -6.27 13.05
N THR A 73 -23.01 -7.24 12.27
CA THR A 73 -22.66 -8.59 12.71
C THR A 73 -21.15 -8.77 12.89
N THR A 74 -20.35 -7.92 12.25
CA THR A 74 -18.89 -7.97 12.28
C THR A 74 -18.28 -7.21 13.46
N SER A 75 -17.45 -7.88 14.28
CA SER A 75 -16.79 -7.28 15.46
C SER A 75 -15.47 -6.60 15.12
N PHE A 76 -14.74 -7.12 14.13
CA PHE A 76 -13.46 -6.58 13.69
C PHE A 76 -13.29 -6.81 12.19
N ALA A 77 -12.94 -5.74 11.49
CA ALA A 77 -12.66 -5.72 10.07
C ALA A 77 -11.36 -4.97 9.80
N ASN A 78 -10.58 -5.42 8.82
CA ASN A 78 -9.32 -4.77 8.48
C ASN A 78 -9.03 -4.80 6.99
N MET A 79 -8.22 -3.84 6.57
CA MET A 79 -7.63 -3.76 5.26
C MET A 79 -6.18 -3.32 5.39
N VAL A 80 -5.31 -3.95 4.61
CA VAL A 80 -3.88 -3.63 4.59
C VAL A 80 -3.43 -3.44 3.15
N VAL A 81 -2.78 -2.30 2.91
CA VAL A 81 -2.10 -1.95 1.66
C VAL A 81 -0.60 -1.89 1.95
N PHE A 82 0.24 -2.41 1.08
CA PHE A 82 1.69 -2.36 1.27
C PHE A 82 2.42 -2.29 -0.06
N ALA A 83 3.54 -1.56 -0.10
CA ALA A 83 4.45 -1.58 -1.24
C ALA A 83 5.63 -2.51 -0.98
N THR A 84 5.93 -3.37 -1.95
CA THR A 84 7.03 -4.33 -1.85
C THR A 84 7.65 -4.59 -3.23
N THR A 85 8.92 -5.00 -3.26
CA THR A 85 9.58 -5.44 -4.49
C THR A 85 9.47 -6.95 -4.73
N THR A 86 8.95 -7.71 -3.75
CA THR A 86 8.75 -9.16 -3.85
C THR A 86 7.33 -9.55 -3.45
N ALA A 87 6.69 -10.44 -4.21
CA ALA A 87 5.37 -10.92 -3.87
C ALA A 87 5.44 -11.85 -2.64
N TYR A 88 4.54 -11.61 -1.70
CA TYR A 88 4.26 -12.48 -0.55
C TYR A 88 3.04 -13.34 -0.87
N GLU A 89 3.02 -14.56 -0.33
CA GLU A 89 1.87 -15.47 -0.48
C GLU A 89 0.70 -15.04 0.42
N ASP A 90 1.00 -14.62 1.65
CA ASP A 90 0.02 -14.15 2.63
C ASP A 90 0.35 -12.73 3.12
N ALA A 91 -0.68 -11.92 3.35
CA ALA A 91 -0.56 -10.60 3.96
C ALA A 91 -0.19 -10.67 5.44
N THR A 92 -0.42 -11.80 6.12
CA THR A 92 -0.02 -11.98 7.53
C THR A 92 1.48 -11.92 7.74
N ASP A 93 2.26 -12.28 6.72
CA ASP A 93 3.72 -12.32 6.76
C ASP A 93 4.36 -10.94 6.45
N VAL A 94 3.51 -9.96 6.08
CA VAL A 94 3.95 -8.63 5.65
C VAL A 94 3.93 -7.68 6.85
N GLY A 95 5.11 -7.39 7.36
CA GLY A 95 5.39 -6.33 8.33
C GLY A 95 6.41 -5.34 7.77
N ILE A 96 6.56 -4.20 8.45
CA ILE A 96 7.58 -3.19 8.09
C ILE A 96 9.03 -3.67 8.30
N ALA A 97 9.20 -4.76 9.05
CA ALA A 97 10.48 -5.43 9.24
C ALA A 97 10.66 -6.61 8.27
N SER A 98 9.64 -6.95 7.49
CA SER A 98 9.76 -8.04 6.52
C SER A 98 10.64 -7.59 5.35
N PRO A 99 11.43 -8.49 4.77
CA PRO A 99 12.33 -8.17 3.66
C PRO A 99 11.58 -7.48 2.52
N ASN A 100 12.22 -6.55 1.83
CA ASN A 100 11.67 -5.95 0.61
C ASN A 100 10.32 -5.22 0.77
N VAL A 101 9.88 -4.92 1.99
CA VAL A 101 8.68 -4.10 2.26
C VAL A 101 9.09 -2.65 2.47
N LEU A 102 8.55 -1.74 1.66
CA LEU A 102 8.90 -0.31 1.70
C LEU A 102 8.02 0.47 2.67
N ASN A 103 6.72 0.16 2.70
CA ASN A 103 5.76 0.77 3.59
C ASN A 103 4.53 -0.14 3.76
N ASN A 104 3.70 0.25 4.72
CA ASN A 104 2.47 -0.45 5.05
C ASN A 104 1.42 0.57 5.50
N TYR A 105 0.18 0.38 5.07
CA TYR A 105 -0.96 1.18 5.42
C TYR A 105 -2.09 0.26 5.87
N THR A 106 -2.58 0.47 7.09
CA THR A 106 -3.65 -0.32 7.69
C THR A 106 -4.85 0.54 8.01
N LEU A 107 -6.03 0.05 7.67
CA LEU A 107 -7.32 0.55 8.12
C LEU A 107 -8.02 -0.56 8.90
N THR A 108 -8.45 -0.27 10.12
CA THR A 108 -9.16 -1.22 10.97
C THR A 108 -10.43 -0.59 11.53
N THR A 109 -11.47 -1.39 11.63
CA THR A 109 -12.71 -1.05 12.31
C THR A 109 -12.97 -2.09 13.39
N THR A 110 -13.15 -1.63 14.62
CA THR A 110 -13.64 -2.43 15.74
C THR A 110 -15.06 -2.00 16.07
N ARG A 111 -15.94 -2.96 16.26
CA ARG A 111 -17.30 -2.74 16.76
C ARG A 111 -17.38 -3.16 18.22
N GLU A 112 -17.65 -2.20 19.08
CA GLU A 112 -17.96 -2.45 20.48
C GLU A 112 -19.48 -2.40 20.70
N THR A 113 -19.96 -3.26 21.58
CA THR A 113 -21.38 -3.25 21.98
C THR A 113 -21.51 -2.44 23.25
N ASN A 114 -22.30 -1.36 23.20
CA ASN A 114 -22.57 -0.54 24.38
C ASN A 114 -23.62 -1.22 25.29
N LEU A 115 -23.72 -0.79 26.55
CA LEU A 115 -24.65 -1.33 27.55
C LEU A 115 -26.12 -1.27 27.12
N ASP A 116 -26.48 -0.29 26.27
CA ASP A 116 -27.84 -0.11 25.75
C ASP A 116 -28.12 -0.90 24.46
N GLY A 117 -27.17 -1.75 24.02
CA GLY A 117 -27.27 -2.51 22.76
C GLY A 117 -26.97 -1.69 21.49
N SER A 118 -26.60 -0.42 21.64
CA SER A 118 -26.09 0.40 20.53
C SER A 118 -24.68 -0.01 20.12
N GLN A 119 -24.36 0.17 18.84
CA GLN A 119 -23.07 -0.18 18.26
C GLN A 119 -22.17 1.05 18.24
N LEU A 120 -20.99 0.93 18.85
CA LEU A 120 -19.93 1.92 18.77
C LEU A 120 -18.88 1.44 17.77
N TRP A 121 -18.51 2.32 16.85
CA TRP A 121 -17.53 2.03 15.81
C TRP A 121 -16.24 2.79 16.12
N GLU A 122 -15.16 2.06 16.32
CA GLU A 122 -13.83 2.61 16.45
C GLU A 122 -13.05 2.33 15.16
N ASN A 123 -12.68 3.39 14.46
CA ASN A 123 -11.87 3.28 13.24
C ASN A 123 -10.46 3.77 13.53
N GLN A 124 -9.48 3.00 13.10
CA GLN A 124 -8.08 3.38 13.19
C GLN A 124 -7.43 3.25 11.82
N GLU A 125 -6.78 4.33 11.43
CA GLU A 125 -5.92 4.40 10.25
C GLU A 125 -4.47 4.50 10.73
N ARG A 126 -3.58 3.71 10.12
CA ARG A 126 -2.15 3.79 10.41
C ARG A 126 -1.35 3.58 9.14
N PHE A 127 -0.67 4.63 8.72
CA PHE A 127 0.41 4.51 7.76
C PHE A 127 1.75 4.32 8.50
N ARG A 128 2.54 3.38 8.01
CA ARG A 128 3.91 3.09 8.45
C ARG A 128 4.78 3.05 7.20
N GLY A 129 5.38 4.19 6.89
CA GLY A 129 6.35 4.30 5.82
C GLY A 129 7.41 5.32 6.20
N VAL A 130 8.41 5.45 5.34
CA VAL A 130 9.51 6.38 5.54
C VAL A 130 9.06 7.80 5.19
N TYR A 131 8.37 8.46 6.12
CA TYR A 131 7.98 9.86 5.96
C TYR A 131 9.19 10.82 5.91
N ASP A 132 10.39 10.36 6.30
CA ASP A 132 11.56 11.24 6.46
C ASP A 132 12.95 10.56 6.54
N LEU A 133 13.13 9.28 6.13
CA LEU A 133 14.45 8.65 6.23
C LEU A 133 15.24 8.77 4.91
N HIS A 134 16.38 9.47 5.02
CA HIS A 134 17.32 9.89 3.98
C HIS A 134 16.75 10.97 3.03
N PRO A 135 17.37 12.16 2.88
CA PRO A 135 16.96 13.15 1.86
C PRO A 135 16.88 12.57 0.44
N ASP A 136 17.49 11.40 0.24
CA ASP A 136 17.61 10.77 -1.05
C ASP A 136 16.47 9.74 -1.28
N GLY A 137 15.94 9.04 -0.26
CA GLY A 137 14.89 8.01 -0.41
C GLY A 137 15.39 6.57 -0.65
N TYR A 138 14.50 5.60 -0.86
CA TYR A 138 14.82 4.18 -1.11
C TYR A 138 15.13 3.92 -2.58
N THR A 139 16.25 3.28 -2.90
CA THR A 139 16.63 3.00 -4.29
C THR A 139 15.99 1.70 -4.78
N LEU A 140 15.25 1.79 -5.87
CA LEU A 140 14.68 0.68 -6.61
C LEU A 140 15.45 0.43 -7.91
N VAL A 141 15.65 -0.83 -8.23
CA VAL A 141 16.19 -1.31 -9.53
C VAL A 141 15.24 -2.28 -10.23
N THR A 142 14.07 -2.48 -9.65
CA THR A 142 13.00 -3.35 -10.14
C THR A 142 11.67 -2.62 -10.02
N ASP A 143 10.64 -3.22 -10.60
CA ASP A 143 9.28 -2.72 -10.45
C ASP A 143 8.78 -2.83 -9.01
N LEU A 144 7.75 -2.04 -8.73
CA LEU A 144 7.12 -1.97 -7.42
C LEU A 144 5.76 -2.68 -7.46
N LEU A 145 5.53 -3.57 -6.50
CA LEU A 145 4.26 -4.23 -6.30
C LEU A 145 3.48 -3.51 -5.20
N ILE A 146 2.20 -3.27 -5.45
CA ILE A 146 1.25 -2.77 -4.45
C ILE A 146 0.32 -3.90 -4.08
N GLY A 147 0.52 -4.46 -2.89
CA GLY A 147 -0.31 -5.52 -2.34
C GLY A 147 -1.51 -4.95 -1.57
N ILE A 148 -2.67 -5.58 -1.72
CA ILE A 148 -3.87 -5.33 -0.93
C ILE A 148 -4.47 -6.63 -0.41
N ALA A 149 -4.83 -6.65 0.86
CA ALA A 149 -5.62 -7.71 1.46
C ALA A 149 -6.68 -7.13 2.40
N ALA A 150 -7.80 -7.83 2.55
CA ALA A 150 -8.90 -7.41 3.41
C ALA A 150 -9.51 -8.59 4.14
N SER A 151 -9.90 -8.39 5.39
CA SER A 151 -10.59 -9.37 6.23
C SER A 151 -11.85 -8.78 6.83
N ASN A 152 -12.97 -9.49 6.68
CA ASN A 152 -14.28 -9.17 7.24
C ASN A 152 -14.82 -7.77 6.88
N CYS A 153 -14.47 -7.22 5.71
CA CYS A 153 -14.98 -5.94 5.24
C CYS A 153 -16.42 -6.09 4.68
N THR A 154 -17.32 -6.62 5.49
CA THR A 154 -18.68 -7.08 5.15
C THR A 154 -19.59 -5.96 4.62
N LYS A 155 -19.36 -4.71 5.01
CA LYS A 155 -20.07 -3.56 4.45
C LYS A 155 -19.86 -3.41 2.93
N TYR A 156 -18.73 -3.90 2.44
CA TYR A 156 -18.32 -3.83 1.05
C TYR A 156 -18.30 -5.22 0.38
N GLN A 157 -19.02 -6.21 0.92
CA GLN A 157 -19.12 -7.54 0.33
C GLN A 157 -19.56 -7.49 -1.14
N SER A 158 -18.87 -8.23 -2.02
CA SER A 158 -19.10 -8.22 -3.48
C SER A 158 -18.95 -6.86 -4.18
N GLU A 159 -18.42 -5.84 -3.50
CA GLU A 159 -18.20 -4.51 -4.07
C GLU A 159 -16.77 -4.37 -4.59
N THR A 160 -16.59 -3.52 -5.60
CA THR A 160 -15.27 -3.11 -6.09
C THR A 160 -14.83 -1.83 -5.39
N VAL A 161 -13.65 -1.89 -4.80
CA VAL A 161 -12.96 -0.79 -4.13
C VAL A 161 -11.73 -0.42 -4.95
N GLU A 162 -11.32 0.84 -4.89
CA GLU A 162 -10.13 1.35 -5.57
C GLU A 162 -9.13 1.92 -4.57
N ILE A 163 -7.85 1.80 -4.90
CA ILE A 163 -6.76 2.51 -4.22
C ILE A 163 -6.07 3.37 -5.28
N ASP A 164 -6.10 4.68 -5.09
CA ASP A 164 -5.21 5.57 -5.82
C ASP A 164 -3.83 5.55 -5.13
N ILE A 165 -2.78 5.40 -5.93
CA ILE A 165 -1.40 5.42 -5.48
C ILE A 165 -0.70 6.61 -6.12
N MET A 166 0.04 7.36 -5.32
CA MET A 166 0.95 8.40 -5.82
C MET A 166 2.35 8.14 -5.26
N MET A 167 3.31 8.05 -6.15
CA MET A 167 4.73 7.89 -5.84
C MET A 167 5.51 9.11 -6.31
N ILE A 168 6.37 9.63 -5.44
CA ILE A 168 7.34 10.67 -5.76
C ILE A 168 8.72 10.02 -5.75
N ALA A 169 9.43 10.14 -6.86
CA ALA A 169 10.73 9.52 -7.01
C ALA A 169 11.69 10.37 -7.86
N GLU A 170 12.98 10.08 -7.82
CA GLU A 170 14.02 10.76 -8.61
C GLU A 170 14.90 9.73 -9.32
N PRO A 171 15.15 9.84 -10.64
CA PRO A 171 16.08 8.95 -11.34
C PRO A 171 17.50 9.10 -10.78
N ARG A 172 18.16 7.97 -10.51
CA ARG A 172 19.53 7.92 -9.97
C ARG A 172 20.36 6.88 -10.72
N LYS A 173 21.65 7.18 -10.91
CA LYS A 173 22.62 6.18 -11.36
C LYS A 173 23.05 5.29 -10.20
N VAL A 174 22.98 3.98 -10.37
CA VAL A 174 23.25 2.98 -9.34
C VAL A 174 24.63 2.37 -9.56
N ASN A 175 25.45 2.29 -8.52
CA ASN A 175 26.78 1.68 -8.62
C ASN A 175 26.74 0.20 -8.20
N LYS A 176 27.79 -0.56 -8.50
CA LYS A 176 27.89 -1.98 -8.12
C LYS A 176 27.77 -2.21 -6.61
N GLU A 177 28.36 -1.34 -5.81
CA GLU A 177 28.25 -1.39 -4.34
C GLU A 177 26.80 -1.20 -3.87
N ASP A 178 26.02 -0.36 -4.55
CA ASP A 178 24.60 -0.16 -4.23
C ASP A 178 23.82 -1.45 -4.55
N LEU A 179 24.10 -2.11 -5.68
CA LEU A 179 23.48 -3.38 -6.05
C LEU A 179 23.83 -4.50 -5.05
N GLU A 180 25.09 -4.58 -4.61
CA GLU A 180 25.52 -5.57 -3.62
C GLU A 180 24.83 -5.36 -2.27
N ARG A 181 24.62 -4.10 -1.85
CA ARG A 181 23.86 -3.77 -0.63
C ARG A 181 22.39 -4.14 -0.73
N MET A 182 21.77 -3.94 -1.90
CA MET A 182 20.38 -4.35 -2.12
C MET A 182 20.21 -5.86 -2.05
N VAL A 183 21.15 -6.63 -2.58
CA VAL A 183 21.15 -8.10 -2.47
C VAL A 183 21.37 -8.55 -1.03
N ALA A 184 22.25 -7.88 -0.27
CA ALA A 184 22.45 -8.19 1.13
C ALA A 184 21.18 -7.94 1.96
N GLN A 185 20.46 -6.83 1.70
CA GLN A 185 19.19 -6.51 2.37
C GLN A 185 18.05 -7.46 2.04
N ALA A 186 18.06 -8.12 0.88
CA ALA A 186 17.03 -9.09 0.52
C ALA A 186 17.20 -10.44 1.24
N ASN A 187 18.38 -10.72 1.82
CA ASN A 187 18.73 -11.99 2.45
C ASN A 187 18.84 -11.91 3.99
N ASP A 188 18.66 -10.73 4.58
CA ASP A 188 18.58 -10.49 6.03
C ASP A 188 17.11 -10.56 6.48
#